data_AF-A0A813X3C7-F1
#
_entry.id   AF-A0A813X3C7-F1
#
_cell.length_a   1.000
_cell.length_b   1.000
_cell.length_c   1.000
_cell.angle_alpha   90.00
_cell.angle_beta   90.00
_cell.angle_gamma   90.00
#
_symmetry.space_group_name_H-M   'P 1'
#
loop_
_entity.id
_entity.type
_entity.pdbx_description
1 polymer ?
#
loop_
_entity_poly.entity_id
_entity_poly.type
_entity_poly.pdbx_seq_one_letter_code
_entity_poly.pdbx_strand_id
1 'polypeptide(L)'
;MFFSSTKKTIQIRHALPIFTSLLNIIFSYDPVGYGLPYNYLMFTDSREQLVEVSCQILCVLLETNIQLNRDQTDFQLDEKVFNTNEDDPNLSSPSSSSSNNTNLFISYISRIHRDEDFNFMLKGFCRLLNNPMIQTFLPGSCKKISFYQELLILFWKFCDLNKKFMYFVLKSSEILEILVPVLYFLVDARADTSKIGLIHIGVFILLLLSGERNFGVRLNKPYVSRVPMDIPVFSGTHADLLIIAFHKLITSTNQRLQPLYDCLLTIIVNISPYIKSLCMVSSTKLIHLLE
;
A
#
# COMPACT_ATOMS: atom_id res chain seq x y z
N MET A 1 23.20 -3.39 -35.01
CA MET A 1 22.72 -4.30 -33.94
C MET A 1 23.55 -4.26 -32.63
N PHE A 2 24.70 -3.56 -32.55
CA PHE A 2 25.56 -3.56 -31.34
C PHE A 2 25.18 -2.55 -30.24
N PHE A 3 24.37 -1.52 -30.52
CA PHE A 3 24.01 -0.50 -29.51
C PHE A 3 22.87 -0.89 -28.55
N SER A 4 22.12 -1.95 -28.85
CA SER A 4 21.02 -2.41 -27.99
C SER A 4 21.53 -3.24 -26.79
N SER A 5 22.53 -4.09 -27.03
CA SER A 5 23.12 -4.94 -25.98
C SER A 5 23.81 -4.09 -24.91
N THR A 6 24.65 -3.13 -25.30
CA THR A 6 25.37 -2.27 -24.35
C THR A 6 24.43 -1.37 -23.54
N LYS A 7 23.35 -0.83 -24.14
CA LYS A 7 22.33 -0.08 -23.39
C LYS A 7 21.60 -0.95 -22.37
N LYS A 8 21.26 -2.20 -22.72
CA LYS A 8 20.63 -3.16 -21.80
C LYS A 8 21.59 -3.54 -20.66
N THR A 9 22.87 -3.78 -20.95
CA THR A 9 23.88 -4.10 -19.94
C THR A 9 24.18 -2.92 -19.00
N ILE A 10 24.21 -1.68 -19.51
CA ILE A 10 24.41 -0.47 -18.69
C ILE A 10 23.18 -0.18 -17.82
N GLN A 11 21.96 -0.32 -18.35
CA GLN A 11 20.71 -0.21 -17.57
C GLN A 11 20.66 -1.21 -16.41
N ILE A 12 21.12 -2.45 -16.64
CA ILE A 12 21.18 -3.49 -15.59
C ILE A 12 22.21 -3.15 -14.50
N ARG A 13 23.33 -2.48 -14.83
CA ARG A 13 24.42 -2.22 -13.88
C ARG A 13 24.07 -1.20 -12.79
N HIS A 14 23.25 -0.20 -13.12
CA HIS A 14 22.89 0.86 -12.18
C HIS A 14 21.49 0.71 -11.57
N ALA A 15 20.65 -0.21 -12.09
CA ALA A 15 19.29 -0.40 -11.58
C ALA A 15 19.25 -0.81 -10.10
N LEU A 16 20.10 -1.75 -9.67
CA LEU A 16 20.15 -2.19 -8.28
C LEU A 16 20.63 -1.08 -7.33
N PRO A 17 21.76 -0.37 -7.59
CA PRO A 17 22.14 0.80 -6.80
C PRO A 17 21.08 1.89 -6.73
N ILE A 18 20.37 2.16 -7.84
CA ILE A 18 19.26 3.13 -7.85
C ILE A 18 18.15 2.65 -6.92
N PHE A 19 17.71 1.39 -7.06
CA PHE A 19 16.68 0.80 -6.21
C PHE A 19 17.02 0.89 -4.72
N THR A 20 18.23 0.48 -4.33
CA THR A 20 18.66 0.51 -2.93
C THR A 20 18.83 1.95 -2.43
N SER A 21 19.29 2.88 -3.27
CA SER A 21 19.39 4.30 -2.91
C SER A 21 18.02 4.94 -2.66
N LEU A 22 17.03 4.66 -3.51
CA LEU A 22 15.65 5.15 -3.34
C LEU A 22 15.06 4.63 -2.03
N LEU A 23 15.20 3.33 -1.76
CA LEU A 23 14.76 2.72 -0.50
C LEU A 23 15.38 3.39 0.72
N ASN A 24 16.69 3.60 0.69
CA ASN A 24 17.41 4.21 1.80
C ASN A 24 17.03 5.68 2.00
N ILE A 25 16.86 6.46 0.93
CA ILE A 25 16.41 7.85 1.01
C ILE A 25 15.03 7.94 1.68
N ILE A 26 14.07 7.11 1.23
CA ILE A 26 12.70 7.13 1.76
C ILE A 26 12.69 6.66 3.22
N PHE A 27 13.18 5.45 3.50
CA PHE A 27 13.01 4.83 4.82
C PHE A 27 14.03 5.27 5.88
N SER A 28 15.04 6.06 5.52
CA SER A 28 15.91 6.75 6.50
C SER A 28 15.44 8.17 6.80
N TYR A 29 14.42 8.69 6.10
CA TYR A 29 13.94 10.03 6.33
C TYR A 29 13.23 10.15 7.69
N ASP A 30 13.62 11.17 8.46
CA ASP A 30 13.01 11.52 9.74
C ASP A 30 12.47 12.95 9.67
N PRO A 31 11.14 13.14 9.59
CA PRO A 31 10.53 14.46 9.49
C PRO A 31 10.60 15.28 10.80
N VAL A 32 10.92 14.64 11.93
CA VAL A 32 11.02 15.32 13.23
C VAL A 32 12.39 15.95 13.45
N GLY A 33 13.45 15.34 12.88
CA GLY A 33 14.82 15.83 12.96
C GLY A 33 15.31 15.91 14.42
N TYR A 34 15.73 17.11 14.86
CA TYR A 34 16.23 17.32 16.22
C TYR A 34 15.13 17.31 17.31
N GLY A 35 13.85 17.14 16.95
CA GLY A 35 12.74 17.13 17.91
C GLY A 35 12.40 18.50 18.49
N LEU A 36 12.97 19.57 17.95
CA LEU A 36 12.68 20.94 18.35
C LEU A 36 11.34 21.42 17.75
N PRO A 37 10.43 22.00 18.56
CA PRO A 37 9.23 22.68 18.07
C PRO A 37 9.55 23.72 17.00
N TYR A 38 8.76 23.75 15.93
CA TYR A 38 8.86 24.74 14.84
C TYR A 38 10.18 24.74 14.06
N ASN A 39 10.99 23.67 14.18
CA ASN A 39 12.27 23.54 13.47
C ASN A 39 12.15 23.80 11.96
N TYR A 40 11.06 23.34 11.36
CA TYR A 40 10.78 23.47 9.93
C TYR A 40 10.42 24.90 9.48
N LEU A 41 10.10 25.81 10.40
CA LEU A 41 9.89 27.23 10.10
C LEU A 41 11.22 27.99 10.07
N MET A 42 12.18 27.57 10.89
CA MET A 42 13.50 28.20 11.00
C MET A 42 14.49 27.68 9.98
N PHE A 43 14.35 26.41 9.56
CA PHE A 43 15.27 25.75 8.63
C PHE A 43 14.51 25.12 7.47
N THR A 44 14.96 25.42 6.25
CA THR A 44 14.43 24.76 5.04
C THR A 44 14.94 23.33 4.97
N ASP A 45 14.01 22.39 4.91
CA ASP A 45 14.32 20.97 4.79
C ASP A 45 14.27 20.53 3.33
N SER A 46 15.42 20.60 2.65
CA SER A 46 15.60 20.15 1.27
C SER A 46 15.52 18.63 1.10
N ARG A 47 15.65 17.85 2.19
CA ARG A 47 15.59 16.39 2.11
C ARG A 47 14.18 15.90 1.84
N GLU A 48 13.15 16.58 2.33
CA GLU A 48 11.76 16.16 2.10
C GLU A 48 11.42 16.11 0.62
N GLN A 49 11.81 17.13 -0.15
CA GLN A 49 11.56 17.17 -1.59
C GLN A 49 12.23 16.01 -2.31
N LEU A 50 13.47 15.67 -1.92
CA LEU A 50 14.18 14.51 -2.46
C LEU A 50 13.47 13.21 -2.12
N VAL A 51 12.93 13.09 -0.90
CA VAL A 51 12.21 11.89 -0.43
C VAL A 51 10.89 11.72 -1.16
N GLU A 52 10.13 12.79 -1.32
CA GLU A 52 8.88 12.81 -2.07
C GLU A 52 9.11 12.33 -3.52
N VAL A 53 10.07 12.94 -4.21
CA VAL A 53 10.42 12.56 -5.60
C VAL A 53 10.94 11.11 -5.65
N SER A 54 11.74 10.68 -4.67
CA SER A 54 12.22 9.29 -4.60
C SER A 54 11.08 8.30 -4.41
N CYS A 55 10.09 8.64 -3.59
CA CYS A 55 8.90 7.82 -3.37
C CYS A 55 8.07 7.72 -4.65
N GLN A 56 7.82 8.84 -5.33
CA GLN A 56 7.10 8.88 -6.61
C GLN A 56 7.81 8.06 -7.69
N ILE A 57 9.14 8.25 -7.85
CA ILE A 57 9.95 7.47 -8.79
C ILE A 57 9.85 5.99 -8.46
N LEU A 58 9.98 5.60 -7.20
CA LEU A 58 9.89 4.20 -6.83
C LEU A 58 8.50 3.61 -7.12
N CYS A 59 7.42 4.33 -6.83
CA CYS A 59 6.06 3.92 -7.20
C CYS A 59 5.93 3.67 -8.70
N VAL A 60 6.42 4.59 -9.53
CA VAL A 60 6.39 4.46 -11.01
C VAL A 60 7.24 3.28 -11.49
N LEU A 61 8.45 3.11 -10.93
CA LEU A 61 9.33 2.00 -11.28
C LEU A 61 8.76 0.63 -10.90
N LEU A 62 7.81 0.57 -9.97
CA LEU A 62 7.12 -0.65 -9.55
C LEU A 62 5.81 -0.88 -10.28
N GLU A 63 5.43 -0.01 -11.21
CA GLU A 63 4.25 -0.24 -12.04
C GLU A 63 4.55 -1.35 -13.06
N THR A 64 3.68 -2.35 -13.10
CA THR A 64 3.69 -3.36 -14.16
C THR A 64 2.99 -2.72 -15.34
N ASN A 65 3.57 -2.74 -16.55
CA ASN A 65 2.86 -2.27 -17.74
C ASN A 65 1.57 -3.11 -17.93
N ILE A 66 0.44 -2.61 -17.46
CA ILE A 66 -0.88 -3.24 -17.56
C ILE A 66 -1.30 -3.38 -19.04
N GLN A 67 -0.70 -2.63 -19.97
CA GLN A 67 -1.04 -2.69 -21.39
C GLN A 67 -0.56 -3.93 -22.16
N LEU A 68 0.45 -4.69 -21.72
CA LEU A 68 0.97 -5.78 -22.58
C LEU A 68 0.12 -7.07 -22.57
N ASN A 69 -0.90 -7.16 -21.70
CA ASN A 69 -1.79 -8.32 -21.63
C ASN A 69 -3.21 -8.08 -22.19
N ARG A 70 -3.58 -6.86 -22.59
CA ARG A 70 -4.88 -6.61 -23.24
C ARG A 70 -4.86 -6.79 -24.75
N ASP A 71 -3.71 -6.67 -25.39
CA ASP A 71 -3.59 -6.81 -26.86
C ASP A 71 -3.46 -8.28 -27.34
N GLN A 72 -3.50 -9.28 -26.44
CA GLN A 72 -3.41 -10.70 -26.82
C GLN A 72 -4.72 -11.49 -26.67
N THR A 73 -5.77 -10.92 -26.07
CA THR A 73 -7.05 -11.63 -25.86
C THR A 73 -8.13 -11.36 -26.92
N ASP A 74 -7.92 -10.42 -27.85
CA ASP A 74 -8.94 -10.02 -28.84
C ASP A 74 -8.67 -10.46 -30.30
N PHE A 75 -7.67 -11.32 -30.58
CA PHE A 75 -7.34 -11.74 -31.96
C PHE A 75 -7.11 -13.26 -32.16
N GLN A 76 -7.73 -14.12 -31.34
CA GLN A 76 -7.76 -15.57 -31.59
C GLN A 76 -9.19 -16.14 -31.52
N LEU A 77 -10.06 -15.62 -32.37
CA LEU A 77 -11.19 -16.39 -32.90
C LEU A 77 -11.15 -16.25 -34.41
N ASP A 78 -11.28 -17.38 -35.10
CA ASP A 78 -11.32 -17.57 -36.56
C ASP A 78 -9.99 -17.66 -37.32
N GLU A 79 -9.30 -18.82 -37.18
CA GLU A 79 -8.80 -19.57 -38.34
C GLU A 79 -8.43 -21.02 -37.95
N LYS A 80 -9.45 -21.88 -37.91
CA LYS A 80 -9.30 -23.35 -37.88
C LYS A 80 -9.97 -23.94 -39.11
N VAL A 81 -9.40 -23.78 -40.29
CA VAL A 81 -9.89 -24.44 -41.51
C VAL A 81 -8.74 -24.71 -42.49
N PHE A 82 -8.41 -26.00 -42.68
CA PHE A 82 -7.65 -26.64 -43.77
C PHE A 82 -6.16 -26.29 -44.00
N ASN A 83 -5.24 -27.21 -43.65
CA ASN A 83 -4.71 -28.18 -44.63
C ASN A 83 -3.71 -29.19 -44.02
N THR A 84 -3.96 -30.46 -44.35
CA THR A 84 -3.09 -31.63 -44.25
C THR A 84 -2.02 -31.64 -45.35
N ASN A 85 -0.77 -31.99 -45.02
CA ASN A 85 0.09 -32.99 -45.69
C ASN A 85 1.61 -32.75 -45.49
N GLU A 86 2.27 -33.82 -45.03
CA GLU A 86 3.61 -34.36 -45.40
C GLU A 86 4.93 -33.60 -45.12
N ASP A 87 5.76 -34.28 -44.30
CA ASP A 87 7.22 -34.54 -44.39
C ASP A 87 8.22 -33.40 -44.68
N ASP A 88 8.91 -32.91 -43.63
CA ASP A 88 10.26 -32.35 -43.74
C ASP A 88 11.04 -32.40 -42.39
N PRO A 89 12.21 -33.07 -42.27
CA PRO A 89 12.91 -33.25 -40.99
C PRO A 89 13.94 -32.15 -40.67
N ASN A 90 13.74 -30.89 -41.08
CA ASN A 90 14.73 -29.82 -40.89
C ASN A 90 14.15 -28.47 -40.41
N LEU A 91 13.15 -28.49 -39.52
CA LEU A 91 12.68 -27.27 -38.88
C LEU A 91 13.51 -26.95 -37.63
N SER A 92 14.51 -26.10 -37.81
CA SER A 92 15.14 -25.35 -36.72
C SER A 92 14.05 -24.66 -35.90
N SER A 93 13.91 -25.09 -34.65
CA SER A 93 13.03 -24.48 -33.66
C SER A 93 13.28 -22.97 -33.60
N PRO A 94 12.28 -22.10 -33.88
CA PRO A 94 12.35 -20.75 -33.38
C PRO A 94 12.14 -20.90 -31.88
N SER A 95 13.25 -20.83 -31.14
CA SER A 95 13.23 -20.56 -29.71
C SER A 95 12.53 -19.22 -29.52
N SER A 96 11.21 -19.28 -29.34
CA SER A 96 10.41 -18.24 -28.75
C SER A 96 10.82 -18.13 -27.28
N SER A 97 12.03 -17.63 -27.05
CA SER A 97 12.31 -16.83 -25.88
C SER A 97 11.47 -15.56 -26.01
N SER A 98 10.16 -15.70 -25.79
CA SER A 98 9.33 -14.65 -25.21
C SER A 98 10.05 -14.26 -23.95
N SER A 99 11.01 -13.36 -24.12
CA SER A 99 11.79 -12.78 -23.06
C SER A 99 10.75 -12.02 -22.27
N ASN A 100 10.16 -12.67 -21.27
CA ASN A 100 9.32 -12.02 -20.29
C ASN A 100 10.16 -10.85 -19.80
N ASN A 101 9.91 -9.66 -20.33
CA ASN A 101 10.57 -8.42 -19.98
C ASN A 101 10.03 -8.08 -18.59
N THR A 102 10.45 -8.86 -17.60
CA THR A 102 10.05 -8.69 -16.22
C THR A 102 10.70 -7.41 -15.71
N ASN A 103 9.90 -6.56 -15.11
CA ASN A 103 10.38 -5.34 -14.51
C ASN A 103 11.46 -5.68 -13.46
N LEU A 104 12.67 -5.15 -13.65
CA LEU A 104 13.83 -5.44 -12.79
C LEU A 104 13.58 -4.98 -11.34
N PHE A 105 12.89 -3.86 -11.13
CA PHE A 105 12.57 -3.34 -9.80
C PHE A 105 11.59 -4.23 -9.05
N ILE A 106 10.58 -4.76 -9.76
CA ILE A 106 9.67 -5.79 -9.21
C ILE A 106 10.46 -7.06 -8.84
N SER A 107 11.42 -7.46 -9.70
CA SER A 107 12.30 -8.59 -9.43
C SER A 107 13.21 -8.35 -8.21
N TYR A 108 13.64 -7.11 -7.96
CA TYR A 108 14.42 -6.77 -6.77
C TYR A 108 13.57 -6.80 -5.51
N ILE A 109 12.37 -6.20 -5.51
CA ILE A 109 11.45 -6.24 -4.35
C ILE A 109 11.11 -7.66 -3.97
N SER A 110 10.74 -8.51 -4.93
CA SER A 110 10.34 -9.89 -4.66
C SER A 110 11.48 -10.75 -4.09
N ARG A 111 12.74 -10.35 -4.29
CA ARG A 111 13.93 -11.04 -3.78
C ARG A 111 14.39 -10.58 -2.40
N ILE A 112 13.90 -9.45 -1.88
CA ILE A 112 14.19 -9.04 -0.49
C ILE A 112 13.64 -10.12 0.46
N HIS A 113 14.44 -10.56 1.42
CA HIS A 113 14.07 -11.65 2.31
C HIS A 113 14.74 -11.59 3.68
N ARG A 114 15.64 -10.63 3.93
CA ARG A 114 16.30 -10.51 5.23
C ARG A 114 15.37 -9.78 6.19
N ASP A 115 15.24 -10.31 7.40
CA ASP A 115 14.40 -9.71 8.45
C ASP A 115 14.86 -8.29 8.82
N GLU A 116 16.17 -8.02 8.76
CA GLU A 116 16.74 -6.69 8.99
C GLU A 116 16.21 -5.67 7.97
N ASP A 117 16.19 -6.03 6.69
CA ASP A 117 15.68 -5.18 5.61
C ASP A 117 14.17 -4.95 5.79
N PHE A 118 13.40 -6.00 6.11
CA PHE A 118 11.97 -5.88 6.37
C PHE A 118 11.67 -4.99 7.57
N ASN A 119 12.42 -5.13 8.66
CA ASN A 119 12.28 -4.29 9.85
C ASN A 119 12.63 -2.83 9.55
N PHE A 120 13.70 -2.57 8.79
CA PHE A 120 14.06 -1.23 8.36
C PHE A 120 12.92 -0.56 7.56
N MET A 121 12.37 -1.28 6.58
CA MET A 121 11.27 -0.76 5.75
C MET A 121 9.98 -0.55 6.57
N LEU A 122 9.60 -1.52 7.42
CA LEU A 122 8.40 -1.42 8.24
C LEU A 122 8.48 -0.25 9.21
N LYS A 123 9.61 -0.08 9.92
CA LYS A 123 9.83 1.08 10.78
C LYS A 123 9.80 2.40 10.01
N GLY A 124 10.33 2.42 8.78
CA GLY A 124 10.23 3.55 7.87
C GLY A 124 8.78 3.90 7.56
N PHE A 125 7.97 2.92 7.15
CA PHE A 125 6.53 3.12 6.91
C PHE A 125 5.79 3.62 8.17
N CYS A 126 5.98 2.97 9.31
CA CYS A 126 5.34 3.35 10.57
C CYS A 126 5.70 4.80 10.95
N ARG A 127 6.99 5.17 10.89
CA ARG A 127 7.44 6.54 11.22
C ARG A 127 6.81 7.59 10.31
N LEU A 128 6.82 7.34 9.00
CA LEU A 128 6.35 8.33 8.02
C LEU A 128 4.82 8.43 8.00
N LEU A 129 4.10 7.32 7.98
CA LEU A 129 2.63 7.34 7.93
C LEU A 129 1.99 7.90 9.22
N ASN A 130 2.61 7.71 10.38
CA ASN A 130 2.08 8.27 11.64
C ASN A 130 2.42 9.75 11.82
N ASN A 131 3.39 10.31 11.08
CA ASN A 131 3.84 11.69 11.26
C ASN A 131 2.68 12.73 11.20
N PRO A 132 1.76 12.69 10.22
CA PRO A 132 0.67 13.68 10.13
C PRO A 132 -0.30 13.68 11.32
N MET A 133 -0.32 12.59 12.08
CA MET A 133 -1.19 12.38 13.24
C MET A 133 -0.54 12.71 14.58
N ILE A 134 0.76 13.00 14.60
CA ILE A 134 1.47 13.39 15.82
C ILE A 134 0.83 14.67 16.37
N GLN A 135 0.41 14.61 17.63
CA GLN A 135 -0.04 15.76 18.40
C GLN A 135 1.00 16.10 19.46
N THR A 136 1.35 17.37 19.51
CA THR A 136 2.19 17.97 20.54
C THR A 136 1.38 19.00 21.32
N PHE A 137 1.88 19.41 22.48
CA PHE A 137 1.25 20.47 23.27
C PHE A 137 1.17 21.82 22.52
N LEU A 138 2.08 22.06 21.59
CA LEU A 138 2.19 23.29 20.82
C LEU A 138 1.55 23.09 19.43
N PRO A 139 0.47 23.82 19.10
CA PRO A 139 -0.18 23.71 17.80
C PRO A 139 0.78 23.97 16.65
N GLY A 140 0.78 23.09 15.65
CA GLY A 140 1.64 23.21 14.47
C GLY A 140 3.13 23.13 14.78
N SER A 141 3.55 22.59 15.93
CA SER A 141 4.98 22.56 16.25
C SER A 141 5.78 21.50 15.50
N CYS A 142 5.12 20.51 14.92
CA CYS A 142 5.75 19.44 14.16
C CYS A 142 5.47 19.58 12.68
N LYS A 143 6.49 19.36 11.86
CA LYS A 143 6.36 19.27 10.41
C LYS A 143 5.50 18.06 10.06
N LYS A 144 4.54 18.25 9.15
CA LYS A 144 3.73 17.18 8.58
C LYS A 144 4.17 16.91 7.15
N ILE A 145 4.42 15.66 6.82
CA ILE A 145 4.77 15.26 5.46
C ILE A 145 3.58 15.42 4.49
N SER A 146 3.86 15.73 3.23
CA SER A 146 2.88 15.85 2.14
C SER A 146 2.68 14.55 1.33
N PHE A 147 3.70 13.70 1.25
CA PHE A 147 3.78 12.53 0.35
C PHE A 147 3.18 11.24 0.94
N TYR A 148 2.16 11.36 1.78
CA TYR A 148 1.53 10.21 2.44
C TYR A 148 0.75 9.31 1.46
N GLN A 149 0.30 9.86 0.34
CA GLN A 149 -0.42 9.09 -0.68
C GLN A 149 0.51 8.08 -1.36
N GLU A 150 1.70 8.52 -1.73
CA GLU A 150 2.73 7.69 -2.35
C GLU A 150 3.22 6.62 -1.37
N LEU A 151 3.33 6.94 -0.09
CA LEU A 151 3.66 5.94 0.93
C LEU A 151 2.61 4.84 1.06
N LEU A 152 1.31 5.17 0.96
CA LEU A 152 0.25 4.16 0.97
C LEU A 152 0.32 3.27 -0.28
N ILE A 153 0.51 3.85 -1.46
CA ILE A 153 0.70 3.09 -2.71
C ILE A 153 1.90 2.17 -2.59
N LEU A 154 3.02 2.69 -2.09
CA LEU A 154 4.25 1.95 -1.91
C LEU A 154 4.05 0.79 -0.92
N PHE A 155 3.41 1.03 0.21
CA PHE A 155 3.10 -0.03 1.18
C PHE A 155 2.27 -1.15 0.56
N TRP A 156 1.20 -0.78 -0.17
CA TRP A 156 0.37 -1.75 -0.88
C TRP A 156 1.19 -2.59 -1.87
N LYS A 157 1.99 -1.96 -2.72
CA LYS A 157 2.86 -2.65 -3.69
C LYS A 157 3.87 -3.57 -3.01
N PHE A 158 4.47 -3.18 -1.88
CA PHE A 158 5.41 -4.03 -1.15
C PHE A 158 4.75 -5.29 -0.60
N CYS A 159 3.55 -5.16 -0.03
CA CYS A 159 2.77 -6.31 0.44
C CYS A 159 2.31 -7.21 -0.72
N ASP A 160 1.94 -6.63 -1.86
CA ASP A 160 1.47 -7.40 -3.00
C ASP A 160 2.61 -8.16 -3.71
N LEU A 161 3.70 -7.45 -4.03
CA LEU A 161 4.84 -7.97 -4.79
C LEU A 161 5.77 -8.88 -3.98
N ASN A 162 5.80 -8.75 -2.64
CA ASN A 162 6.63 -9.58 -1.77
C ASN A 162 5.81 -10.18 -0.61
N LYS A 163 5.33 -11.41 -0.81
CA LYS A 163 4.55 -12.13 0.21
C LYS A 163 5.35 -12.38 1.51
N LYS A 164 6.69 -12.49 1.46
CA LYS A 164 7.51 -12.62 2.67
C LYS A 164 7.45 -11.35 3.52
N PHE A 165 7.51 -10.18 2.89
CA PHE A 165 7.30 -8.90 3.58
C PHE A 165 5.88 -8.82 4.17
N MET A 166 4.86 -9.18 3.39
CA MET A 166 3.46 -9.22 3.87
C MET A 166 3.32 -10.09 5.13
N TYR A 167 3.86 -11.31 5.13
CA TYR A 167 3.85 -12.19 6.31
C TYR A 167 4.65 -11.62 7.48
N PHE A 168 5.79 -10.97 7.22
CA PHE A 168 6.59 -10.31 8.25
C PHE A 168 5.78 -9.20 8.95
N VAL A 169 5.10 -8.35 8.17
CA VAL A 169 4.24 -7.28 8.70
C VAL A 169 3.10 -7.86 9.55
N LEU A 170 2.42 -8.90 9.06
CA LEU A 170 1.31 -9.55 9.76
C LEU A 170 1.72 -10.28 11.04
N LYS A 171 2.96 -10.77 11.12
CA LYS A 171 3.53 -11.35 12.33
C LYS A 171 3.90 -10.27 13.35
N SER A 172 4.30 -9.07 12.89
CA SER A 172 4.62 -7.94 13.76
C SER A 172 3.39 -7.37 14.47
N SER A 173 3.58 -6.71 15.62
CA SER A 173 2.52 -5.91 16.25
C SER A 173 2.39 -4.53 15.63
N GLU A 174 3.41 -4.12 14.86
CA GLU A 174 3.50 -2.83 14.17
C GLU A 174 2.48 -2.70 13.03
N ILE A 175 1.81 -3.78 12.60
CA ILE A 175 0.71 -3.68 11.64
C ILE A 175 -0.42 -2.77 12.13
N LEU A 176 -0.62 -2.68 13.45
CA LEU A 176 -1.60 -1.75 14.03
C LEU A 176 -1.13 -0.29 13.89
N GLU A 177 0.18 -0.04 13.88
CA GLU A 177 0.74 1.28 13.58
C GLU A 177 0.62 1.66 12.10
N ILE A 178 0.34 0.71 11.21
CA ILE A 178 -0.06 0.97 9.82
C ILE A 178 -1.58 1.11 9.69
N LEU A 179 -2.35 0.28 10.40
CA LEU A 179 -3.82 0.31 10.38
C LEU A 179 -4.37 1.69 10.76
N VAL A 180 -3.89 2.25 11.87
CA VAL A 180 -4.43 3.49 12.42
C VAL A 180 -4.26 4.68 11.44
N PRO A 181 -3.09 4.95 10.84
CA PRO A 181 -2.97 5.98 9.81
C PRO A 181 -3.79 5.71 8.55
N VAL A 182 -3.90 4.45 8.10
CA VAL A 182 -4.78 4.11 6.97
C VAL A 182 -6.22 4.53 7.28
N LEU A 183 -6.77 4.14 8.44
CA LEU A 183 -8.13 4.51 8.84
C LEU A 183 -8.28 6.03 9.02
N TYR A 184 -7.26 6.71 9.56
CA TYR A 184 -7.25 8.17 9.68
C TYR A 184 -7.40 8.86 8.33
N PHE A 185 -6.57 8.51 7.34
CA PHE A 185 -6.66 9.13 6.01
C PHE A 185 -7.96 8.77 5.29
N LEU A 186 -8.50 7.57 5.48
CA LEU A 186 -9.82 7.22 4.93
C LEU A 186 -10.92 8.12 5.49
N VAL A 187 -10.98 8.27 6.81
CA VAL A 187 -12.01 9.08 7.47
C VAL A 187 -11.84 10.57 7.14
N ASP A 188 -10.61 11.09 7.07
CA ASP A 188 -10.33 12.47 6.68
C ASP A 188 -10.74 12.76 5.24
N ALA A 189 -10.40 11.85 4.31
CA ALA A 189 -10.67 12.01 2.88
C ALA A 189 -12.15 11.80 2.49
N ARG A 190 -12.99 11.20 3.34
CA ARG A 190 -14.34 10.72 2.97
C ARG A 190 -15.26 11.78 2.34
N ALA A 191 -15.11 13.04 2.75
CA ALA A 191 -15.94 14.16 2.29
C ALA A 191 -15.32 14.89 1.08
N ASP A 192 -14.07 14.58 0.72
CA ASP A 192 -13.32 15.23 -0.32
C ASP A 192 -13.28 14.36 -1.58
N THR A 193 -14.01 14.77 -2.61
CA THR A 193 -14.11 14.04 -3.88
C THR A 193 -12.79 13.99 -4.64
N SER A 194 -11.85 14.92 -4.39
CA SER A 194 -10.53 14.93 -5.02
C SER A 194 -9.61 13.83 -4.49
N LYS A 195 -9.87 13.35 -3.26
CA LYS A 195 -9.04 12.34 -2.58
C LYS A 195 -9.58 10.92 -2.73
N ILE A 196 -10.49 10.66 -3.68
CA ILE A 196 -11.08 9.34 -3.85
C ILE A 196 -10.04 8.24 -4.14
N GLY A 197 -9.00 8.56 -4.91
CA GLY A 197 -7.91 7.61 -5.18
C GLY A 197 -7.23 7.11 -3.90
N LEU A 198 -7.01 8.01 -2.93
CA LEU A 198 -6.49 7.65 -1.61
C LEU A 198 -7.40 6.64 -0.92
N ILE A 199 -8.72 6.86 -0.98
CA ILE A 199 -9.70 5.99 -0.33
C ILE A 199 -9.65 4.59 -0.95
N HIS A 200 -9.60 4.48 -2.27
CA HIS A 200 -9.41 3.19 -2.95
C HIS A 200 -8.16 2.46 -2.48
N ILE A 201 -7.02 3.16 -2.44
CA ILE A 201 -5.74 2.55 -2.00
C ILE A 201 -5.85 2.08 -0.55
N GLY A 202 -6.37 2.90 0.37
CA GLY A 202 -6.53 2.52 1.77
C GLY A 202 -7.48 1.33 1.95
N VAL A 203 -8.60 1.29 1.22
CA VAL A 203 -9.53 0.14 1.25
C VAL A 203 -8.87 -1.11 0.68
N PHE A 204 -8.10 -1.03 -0.41
CA PHE A 204 -7.39 -2.18 -0.97
C PHE A 204 -6.27 -2.70 -0.07
N ILE A 205 -5.56 -1.82 0.65
CA ILE A 205 -4.63 -2.25 1.71
C ILE A 205 -5.38 -3.06 2.77
N LEU A 206 -6.51 -2.55 3.27
CA LEU A 206 -7.28 -3.25 4.31
C LEU A 206 -7.91 -4.53 3.78
N LEU A 207 -8.34 -4.57 2.52
CA LEU A 207 -8.86 -5.77 1.87
C LEU A 207 -7.77 -6.85 1.81
N LEU A 208 -6.59 -6.49 1.31
CA LEU A 208 -5.43 -7.39 1.26
C LEU A 208 -5.08 -7.95 2.64
N LEU A 209 -4.99 -7.10 3.66
CA LEU A 209 -4.65 -7.50 5.02
C LEU A 209 -5.76 -8.34 5.68
N SER A 210 -7.03 -8.03 5.40
CA SER A 210 -8.18 -8.73 6.00
C SER A 210 -8.28 -10.19 5.59
N GLY A 211 -7.75 -10.57 4.42
CA GLY A 211 -7.70 -11.95 3.96
C GLY A 211 -6.84 -12.87 4.84
N GLU A 212 -6.03 -12.30 5.73
CA GLU A 212 -5.07 -13.04 6.55
C GLU A 212 -5.54 -13.15 8.01
N ARG A 213 -5.58 -14.39 8.53
CA ARG A 213 -6.01 -14.68 9.92
C ARG A 213 -5.28 -13.85 10.96
N ASN A 214 -3.97 -13.66 10.80
CA ASN A 214 -3.14 -12.95 11.78
C ASN A 214 -3.60 -11.49 11.96
N PHE A 215 -4.06 -10.84 10.88
CA PHE A 215 -4.60 -9.48 10.96
C PHE A 215 -5.85 -9.44 11.83
N GLY A 216 -6.85 -10.28 11.52
CA GLY A 216 -8.11 -10.35 12.29
C GLY A 216 -7.89 -10.62 13.78
N VAL A 217 -6.98 -11.55 14.12
CA VAL A 217 -6.63 -11.82 15.52
C VAL A 217 -5.99 -10.59 16.18
N ARG A 218 -5.10 -9.88 15.48
CA ARG A 218 -4.36 -8.72 16.01
C ARG A 218 -5.26 -7.52 16.29
N LEU A 219 -6.38 -7.39 15.58
CA LEU A 219 -7.36 -6.32 15.79
C LEU A 219 -7.95 -6.29 17.20
N ASN A 220 -7.92 -7.41 17.93
CA ASN A 220 -8.39 -7.49 19.32
C ASN A 220 -7.49 -6.76 20.33
N LYS A 221 -6.32 -6.23 19.92
CA LYS A 221 -5.47 -5.44 20.82
C LYS A 221 -6.24 -4.18 21.26
N PRO A 222 -6.20 -3.79 22.55
CA PRO A 222 -6.81 -2.55 23.02
C PRO A 222 -6.32 -1.34 22.24
N TYR A 223 -7.24 -0.46 21.83
CA TYR A 223 -6.91 0.79 21.18
C TYR A 223 -6.75 1.89 22.22
N VAL A 224 -5.52 2.38 22.37
CA VAL A 224 -5.16 3.39 23.39
C VAL A 224 -4.82 4.75 22.76
N SER A 225 -4.42 4.76 21.49
CA SER A 225 -4.01 5.98 20.79
C SER A 225 -5.18 6.95 20.64
N ARG A 226 -4.95 8.23 20.93
CA ARG A 226 -5.95 9.30 20.72
C ARG A 226 -5.57 10.09 19.48
N VAL A 227 -5.95 9.58 18.33
CA VAL A 227 -5.78 10.25 17.05
C VAL A 227 -6.91 11.27 16.86
N PRO A 228 -6.65 12.48 16.34
CA PRO A 228 -7.70 13.47 16.00
C PRO A 228 -8.49 13.04 14.77
N MET A 229 -9.20 11.93 14.88
CA MET A 229 -10.09 11.40 13.86
C MET A 229 -11.52 11.81 14.21
N ASP A 230 -12.27 12.24 13.21
CA ASP A 230 -13.68 12.58 13.37
C ASP A 230 -14.49 11.27 13.55
N ILE A 231 -14.50 10.71 14.75
CA ILE A 231 -15.24 9.50 15.15
C ILE A 231 -15.80 9.69 16.57
N PRO A 232 -16.90 9.01 16.95
CA PRO A 232 -17.39 9.04 18.32
C PRO A 232 -16.33 8.52 19.31
N VAL A 233 -16.36 9.04 20.53
CA VAL A 233 -15.52 8.52 21.62
C VAL A 233 -15.98 7.11 21.97
N PHE A 234 -15.03 6.18 22.05
CA PHE A 234 -15.28 4.80 22.44
C PHE A 234 -14.11 4.25 23.26
N SER A 235 -14.34 3.15 23.96
CA SER A 235 -13.32 2.37 24.64
C SER A 235 -13.42 0.93 24.14
N GLY A 236 -12.40 0.47 23.43
CA GLY A 236 -12.43 -0.83 22.76
C GLY A 236 -11.09 -1.19 22.13
N THR A 237 -11.17 -2.01 21.09
CA THR A 237 -10.04 -2.59 20.37
C THR A 237 -9.81 -1.90 19.03
N HIS A 238 -8.80 -2.33 18.28
CA HIS A 238 -8.59 -1.84 16.91
C HIS A 238 -9.68 -2.35 15.94
N ALA A 239 -10.35 -3.47 16.26
CA ALA A 239 -11.55 -3.92 15.54
C ALA A 239 -12.68 -2.89 15.65
N ASP A 240 -12.90 -2.37 16.86
CA ASP A 240 -13.91 -1.35 17.13
C ASP A 240 -13.65 -0.06 16.33
N LEU A 241 -12.38 0.39 16.30
CA LEU A 241 -11.94 1.52 15.48
C LEU A 241 -12.26 1.32 14.00
N LEU A 242 -11.92 0.15 13.44
CA LEU A 242 -12.14 -0.19 12.04
C LEU A 242 -13.64 -0.15 11.70
N ILE A 243 -14.48 -0.77 12.52
CA ILE A 243 -15.93 -0.79 12.32
C ILE A 243 -16.53 0.61 12.36
N ILE A 244 -16.12 1.44 13.33
CA ILE A 244 -16.63 2.82 13.47
C ILE A 244 -16.21 3.67 12.27
N ALA A 245 -14.95 3.53 11.81
CA ALA A 245 -14.46 4.21 10.62
C ALA A 245 -15.24 3.78 9.36
N PHE A 246 -15.49 2.48 9.20
CA PHE A 246 -16.21 1.95 8.04
C PHE A 246 -17.67 2.36 8.02
N HIS A 247 -18.34 2.35 9.18
CA HIS A 247 -19.70 2.91 9.31
C HIS A 247 -19.75 4.35 8.78
N LYS A 248 -18.77 5.18 9.16
CA LYS A 248 -18.70 6.58 8.73
C LYS A 248 -18.39 6.76 7.25
N LEU A 249 -17.66 5.82 6.63
CA LEU A 249 -17.43 5.79 5.18
C LEU A 249 -18.70 5.41 4.42
N ILE A 250 -19.40 4.36 4.86
CA ILE A 250 -20.60 3.83 4.19
C ILE A 250 -21.77 4.80 4.31
N THR A 251 -21.95 5.40 5.49
CA THR A 251 -23.03 6.39 5.73
C THR A 251 -22.70 7.79 5.21
N SER A 252 -21.54 7.99 4.57
CA SER A 252 -21.21 9.24 3.91
C SER A 252 -22.15 9.49 2.73
N THR A 253 -22.52 10.75 2.49
CA THR A 253 -23.38 11.15 1.36
C THR A 253 -22.67 11.15 0.02
N ASN A 254 -21.38 10.80 0.00
CA ASN A 254 -20.55 10.78 -1.21
C ASN A 254 -20.82 9.53 -2.07
N GLN A 255 -21.68 9.65 -3.08
CA GLN A 255 -22.05 8.57 -4.00
C GLN A 255 -20.85 7.92 -4.72
N ARG A 256 -19.73 8.64 -4.87
CA ARG A 256 -18.52 8.08 -5.50
C ARG A 256 -17.89 6.96 -4.66
N LEU A 257 -18.22 6.85 -3.38
CA LEU A 257 -17.76 5.76 -2.50
C LEU A 257 -18.54 4.46 -2.68
N GLN A 258 -19.71 4.48 -3.35
CA GLN A 258 -20.55 3.30 -3.51
C GLN A 258 -19.81 2.07 -4.06
N PRO A 259 -18.91 2.16 -5.07
CA PRO A 259 -18.17 1.00 -5.56
C PRO A 259 -17.26 0.33 -4.50
N LEU A 260 -16.94 1.03 -3.41
CA LEU A 260 -16.12 0.52 -2.32
C LEU A 260 -16.92 -0.14 -1.20
N TYR A 261 -18.26 0.01 -1.18
CA TYR A 261 -19.08 -0.49 -0.07
C TYR A 261 -18.99 -2.02 0.04
N ASP A 262 -19.02 -2.73 -1.09
CA ASP A 262 -18.84 -4.19 -1.12
C ASP A 262 -17.46 -4.60 -0.59
N CYS A 263 -16.41 -3.82 -0.87
CA CYS A 263 -15.07 -4.08 -0.34
C CYS A 263 -15.01 -3.87 1.18
N LEU A 264 -15.62 -2.79 1.69
CA LEU A 264 -15.69 -2.48 3.13
C LEU A 264 -16.45 -3.58 3.90
N LEU A 265 -17.58 -4.02 3.35
CA LEU A 265 -18.36 -5.12 3.93
C LEU A 265 -17.59 -6.45 3.85
N THR A 266 -16.91 -6.74 2.75
CA THR A 266 -16.06 -7.94 2.61
C THR A 266 -14.97 -7.97 3.66
N ILE A 267 -14.31 -6.83 3.95
CA ILE A 267 -13.32 -6.73 5.01
C ILE A 267 -13.93 -7.07 6.37
N ILE A 268 -15.13 -6.54 6.70
CA ILE A 268 -15.83 -6.85 7.95
C ILE A 268 -16.12 -8.36 8.04
N VAL A 269 -16.59 -8.97 6.95
CA VAL A 269 -16.84 -10.41 6.87
C VAL A 269 -15.55 -11.21 7.12
N ASN A 270 -14.44 -10.84 6.48
CA ASN A 270 -13.16 -11.52 6.61
C ASN A 270 -12.62 -11.52 8.04
N ILE A 271 -12.78 -10.42 8.78
CA ILE A 271 -12.29 -10.30 10.16
C ILE A 271 -13.27 -10.87 11.20
N SER A 272 -14.56 -11.01 10.84
CA SER A 272 -15.63 -11.41 11.76
C SER A 272 -15.37 -12.69 12.57
N PRO A 273 -14.74 -13.76 12.05
CA PRO A 273 -14.50 -14.98 12.83
C PRO A 273 -13.48 -14.80 13.96
N TYR A 274 -12.72 -13.69 13.95
CA TYR A 274 -11.60 -13.46 14.85
C TYR A 274 -11.85 -12.38 15.89
N ILE A 275 -12.86 -11.53 15.68
CA ILE A 275 -13.20 -10.43 16.58
C ILE A 275 -13.79 -10.99 17.89
N LYS A 276 -13.34 -10.42 19.00
CA LYS A 276 -13.84 -10.71 20.35
C LYS A 276 -14.19 -9.40 21.04
N SER A 277 -15.24 -9.42 21.86
CA SER A 277 -15.58 -8.35 22.80
C SER A 277 -15.74 -6.96 22.14
N LEU A 278 -16.60 -6.86 21.13
CA LEU A 278 -16.98 -5.56 20.55
C LEU A 278 -17.61 -4.64 21.59
N CYS A 279 -17.25 -3.36 21.54
CA CYS A 279 -17.86 -2.35 22.38
C CYS A 279 -19.27 -1.99 21.90
N MET A 280 -20.09 -1.42 22.80
CA MET A 280 -21.47 -1.04 22.50
C MET A 280 -21.58 -0.11 21.28
N VAL A 281 -20.65 0.84 21.15
CA VAL A 281 -20.63 1.81 20.04
C VAL A 281 -20.45 1.08 18.71
N SER A 282 -19.46 0.20 18.57
CA SER A 282 -19.23 -0.53 17.33
C SER A 282 -20.36 -1.52 17.01
N SER A 283 -20.92 -2.19 18.02
CA SER A 283 -22.07 -3.08 17.85
C SER A 283 -23.30 -2.36 17.31
N THR A 284 -23.65 -1.18 17.86
CA THR A 284 -24.77 -0.37 17.35
C THR A 284 -24.53 0.13 15.92
N LYS A 285 -23.27 0.47 15.57
CA LYS A 285 -22.91 0.84 14.20
C LYS A 285 -23.06 -0.31 13.21
N LEU A 286 -22.72 -1.55 13.59
CA LEU A 286 -22.92 -2.71 12.73
C LEU A 286 -24.41 -2.98 12.46
N ILE A 287 -25.26 -2.88 13.50
CA ILE A 287 -26.70 -3.07 13.34
C ILE A 287 -27.26 -2.04 12.35
N HIS A 288 -26.87 -0.77 12.48
CA HIS A 288 -27.27 0.28 11.55
C HIS A 288 -26.78 0.07 10.10
N LEU A 289 -25.79 -0.78 9.84
CA LEU A 289 -25.39 -1.10 8.46
C LEU A 289 -26.26 -2.20 7.84
N LEU A 290 -26.99 -2.96 8.66
CA LEU A 290 -27.85 -4.05 8.25
C LEU A 290 -29.33 -3.63 8.12
N GLU A 291 -29.73 -2.61 8.86
CA GLU A 291 -31.03 -1.94 8.76
C GLU A 291 -31.06 -0.91 7.62
#